data_AF-A0A0G1LEY1-F1
#
_entry.id   AF-A0A0G1LEY1-F1
#
_cell.length_a   1.000
_cell.length_b   1.000
_cell.length_c   1.000
_cell.angle_alpha   90.00
_cell.angle_beta   90.00
_cell.angle_gamma   90.00
#
_symmetry.space_group_name_H-M   'P 1'
#
loop_
_entity.id
_entity.type
_entity.pdbx_description
1 polymer ?
#
loop_
_entity_poly.entity_id
_entity_poly.type
_entity_poly.pdbx_seq_one_letter_code
_entity_poly.pdbx_strand_id
1 'polypeptide(L)'
;MGELTGEATELRFENVGPSIGPDLIKKTIYAIAIAASAILLWVTFQFKSFKFGVSAVFAMLHDSLVLLGSFALFGHFFGAEIDFLFVTAMLTILSFSVHDTIVVYDRIRETRKKVGGSMTEMANMAVSQTMVRSLNNSFTIIFMLVALILLGGTSIKWFAIALLVGTISGTYSSPFVAVPILVSWDVLQRKIKRS
;
A
#
# COMPACT_ATOMS: atom_id res chain seq x y z
N MET A 1 9.53 0.24 -61.14
CA MET A 1 9.22 -0.48 -59.89
C MET A 1 9.36 0.53 -58.78
N GLY A 2 8.27 1.26 -58.51
CA GLY A 2 8.24 2.40 -57.59
C GLY A 2 8.15 1.95 -56.14
N GLU A 3 8.83 2.71 -55.29
CA GLU A 3 9.01 2.51 -53.86
C GLU A 3 7.68 2.47 -53.12
N LEU A 4 7.41 1.35 -52.45
CA LEU A 4 6.35 1.19 -51.45
C LEU A 4 6.97 1.07 -50.05
N THR A 5 7.88 1.98 -49.70
CA THR A 5 8.27 2.16 -48.30
C THR A 5 7.34 3.22 -47.72
N GLY A 6 6.18 2.79 -47.22
CA GLY A 6 5.34 3.65 -46.40
C GLY A 6 6.19 4.20 -45.26
N GLU A 7 6.14 5.52 -45.04
CA GLU A 7 6.83 6.16 -43.91
C GLU A 7 6.44 5.42 -42.63
N ALA A 8 7.39 4.70 -42.04
CA ALA A 8 7.21 4.10 -40.74
C ALA A 8 7.01 5.24 -39.75
N THR A 9 5.77 5.47 -39.32
CA THR A 9 5.47 6.44 -38.28
C THR A 9 5.99 5.87 -36.96
N GLU A 10 7.13 6.37 -36.51
CA GLU A 10 7.71 5.96 -35.23
C GLU A 10 6.83 6.51 -34.09
N LEU A 11 5.96 5.65 -33.54
CA LEU A 11 4.96 6.06 -32.54
C LEU A 11 5.56 6.41 -31.17
N ARG A 12 6.74 5.85 -30.83
CA ARG A 12 7.45 6.09 -29.55
C ARG A 12 8.88 5.55 -29.63
N PHE A 13 9.87 6.39 -29.29
CA PHE A 13 11.27 5.99 -29.08
C PHE A 13 11.63 6.20 -27.61
N GLU A 14 11.76 5.10 -26.85
CA GLU A 14 12.31 5.12 -25.49
C GLU A 14 13.56 4.26 -25.45
N ASN A 15 14.71 4.92 -25.25
CA ASN A 15 15.99 4.24 -25.13
C ASN A 15 16.21 3.88 -23.66
N VAL A 16 15.61 2.77 -23.23
CA VAL A 16 15.77 2.26 -21.87
C VAL A 16 17.07 1.45 -21.82
N GLY A 17 18.11 2.03 -21.23
CA GLY A 17 19.38 1.33 -21.03
C GLY A 17 19.20 0.10 -20.11
N PRO A 18 19.93 -1.00 -20.32
CA PRO A 18 19.87 -2.23 -19.49
C PRO A 18 20.08 -2.00 -17.98
N SER A 19 20.57 -0.82 -17.60
CA SER A 19 20.94 -0.41 -16.24
C SER A 19 19.86 0.36 -15.48
N ILE A 20 18.71 0.72 -16.08
CA ILE A 20 17.69 1.56 -15.39
C ILE A 20 16.95 0.78 -14.29
N GLY A 21 16.68 -0.52 -14.48
CA GLY A 21 15.98 -1.35 -13.49
C GLY A 21 16.64 -1.38 -12.10
N PRO A 22 17.94 -1.74 -11.98
CA PRO A 22 18.64 -1.76 -10.70
C PRO A 22 18.65 -0.43 -9.95
N ASP A 23 18.76 0.69 -10.67
CA ASP A 23 18.75 2.02 -10.06
C ASP A 23 17.37 2.43 -9.59
N LEU A 24 16.31 2.06 -10.33
CA LEU A 24 14.94 2.24 -9.87
C LEU A 24 14.64 1.43 -8.62
N ILE A 25 15.09 0.18 -8.54
CA ILE A 25 14.95 -0.65 -7.34
C ILE A 25 15.60 0.03 -6.12
N LYS A 26 16.83 0.55 -6.26
CA LYS A 26 17.49 1.29 -5.18
C LYS A 26 16.69 2.52 -4.77
N LYS A 27 16.21 3.31 -5.73
CA LYS A 27 15.38 4.49 -5.46
C LYS A 27 14.08 4.11 -4.76
N THR A 28 13.45 3.01 -5.14
CA THR A 28 12.25 2.46 -4.48
C THR A 28 12.53 2.11 -3.03
N ILE A 29 13.63 1.42 -2.74
CA ILE A 29 14.03 1.08 -1.36
C ILE A 29 14.24 2.34 -0.52
N TYR A 30 14.95 3.34 -1.05
CA TYR A 30 15.12 4.62 -0.38
C TYR A 30 13.79 5.34 -0.15
N ALA A 31 12.90 5.32 -1.14
CA ALA A 31 11.58 5.94 -1.04
C ALA A 31 10.71 5.26 0.04
N ILE A 32 10.72 3.92 0.13
CA ILE A 32 10.04 3.18 1.20
C ILE A 32 10.63 3.54 2.57
N ALA A 33 11.96 3.60 2.70
CA ALA A 33 12.61 3.92 3.98
C ALA A 33 12.28 5.35 4.47
N ILE A 34 12.27 6.32 3.55
CA ILE A 34 11.88 7.71 3.83
C ILE A 34 10.40 7.75 4.22
N ALA A 35 9.52 7.09 3.46
CA ALA A 35 8.09 7.01 3.75
C ALA A 35 7.83 6.37 5.12
N ALA A 36 8.47 5.23 5.42
CA ALA A 36 8.38 4.54 6.70
C ALA A 36 8.72 5.47 7.87
N SER A 37 9.82 6.22 7.75
CA SER A 37 10.28 7.16 8.76
C SER A 37 9.28 8.31 8.94
N ALA A 38 8.79 8.89 7.84
CA ALA A 38 7.80 9.96 7.87
C ALA A 38 6.47 9.49 8.50
N ILE A 39 5.99 8.31 8.14
CA ILE A 39 4.77 7.70 8.67
C ILE A 39 4.93 7.40 10.16
N LEU A 40 6.07 6.82 10.58
CA LEU A 40 6.35 6.57 11.99
C LEU A 40 6.24 7.84 12.82
N LEU A 41 6.92 8.89 12.40
CA LEU A 41 6.94 10.18 13.10
C LEU A 41 5.56 10.82 13.13
N TRP A 42 4.89 10.88 11.97
CA TRP A 42 3.58 11.52 11.84
C TRP A 42 2.51 10.79 12.66
N VAL A 43 2.41 9.45 12.55
CA VAL A 43 1.42 8.66 13.29
C VAL A 43 1.73 8.71 14.80
N THR A 44 3.00 8.62 15.20
CA THR A 44 3.39 8.75 16.61
C THR A 44 2.95 10.09 17.19
N PHE A 45 3.15 11.18 16.45
CA PHE A 45 2.73 12.53 16.85
C PHE A 45 1.20 12.65 16.92
N GLN A 46 0.50 12.22 15.87
CA GLN A 46 -0.97 12.30 15.74
C GLN A 46 -1.70 11.53 16.86
N PHE A 47 -1.23 10.32 17.18
CA PHE A 47 -1.85 9.44 18.17
C PHE A 47 -1.19 9.54 19.56
N LYS A 48 -0.16 10.38 19.71
CA LYS A 48 0.64 10.54 20.95
C LYS A 48 1.15 9.21 21.51
N SER A 49 1.42 8.23 20.64
CA SER A 49 1.81 6.89 21.05
C SER A 49 2.67 6.22 19.99
N PHE A 50 3.89 5.85 20.38
CA PHE A 50 4.85 5.18 19.49
C PHE A 50 4.35 3.82 18.99
N LYS A 51 3.50 3.14 19.76
CA LYS A 51 2.91 1.83 19.39
C LYS A 51 2.10 1.91 18.10
N PHE A 52 1.34 2.99 17.94
CA PHE A 52 0.50 3.22 16.75
C PHE A 52 1.39 3.43 15.52
N GLY A 53 2.45 4.23 15.65
CA GLY A 53 3.40 4.47 14.57
C GLY A 53 4.11 3.20 14.10
N VAL A 54 4.66 2.43 15.04
CA VAL A 54 5.35 1.16 14.72
C VAL A 54 4.41 0.16 14.06
N SER A 55 3.19 0.00 14.59
CA SER A 55 2.19 -0.92 14.03
C SER A 55 1.76 -0.52 12.61
N ALA A 56 1.63 0.78 12.33
CA ALA A 56 1.35 1.29 10.99
C ALA A 56 2.51 1.03 10.01
N VAL A 57 3.76 1.24 10.44
CA VAL A 57 4.94 0.96 9.61
C VAL A 57 5.05 -0.52 9.26
N PHE A 58 4.77 -1.43 10.21
CA PHE A 58 4.78 -2.86 9.92
C PHE A 58 3.74 -3.26 8.88
N ALA A 59 2.51 -2.75 8.99
CA ALA A 59 1.47 -3.00 7.99
C ALA A 59 1.86 -2.44 6.60
N MET A 60 2.44 -1.23 6.57
CA MET A 60 2.95 -0.62 5.34
C MET A 60 4.09 -1.45 4.70
N LEU A 61 5.03 -1.96 5.49
CA LEU A 61 6.12 -2.80 5.01
C LEU A 61 5.59 -4.13 4.47
N HIS A 62 4.62 -4.74 5.14
CA HIS A 62 3.93 -5.92 4.62
C HIS A 62 3.34 -5.66 3.23
N ASP A 63 2.60 -4.56 3.04
CA ASP A 63 1.99 -4.23 1.75
C ASP A 63 3.03 -3.96 0.66
N SER A 64 4.14 -3.31 1.03
CA SER A 64 5.28 -3.11 0.13
C SER A 64 5.86 -4.45 -0.35
N LEU A 65 6.02 -5.41 0.57
CA LEU A 65 6.56 -6.74 0.26
C LEU A 65 5.60 -7.56 -0.60
N VAL A 66 4.30 -7.49 -0.33
CA VAL A 66 3.28 -8.15 -1.16
C VAL A 66 3.31 -7.60 -2.58
N LEU A 67 3.39 -6.28 -2.75
CA LEU A 67 3.48 -5.66 -4.07
C LEU A 67 4.78 -6.05 -4.79
N LEU A 68 5.94 -5.91 -4.13
CA LEU A 68 7.25 -6.28 -4.69
C LEU A 68 7.30 -7.76 -5.08
N GLY A 69 6.83 -8.65 -4.21
CA GLY A 69 6.80 -10.09 -4.47
C GLY A 69 5.88 -10.45 -5.63
N SER A 70 4.69 -9.84 -5.70
CA SER A 70 3.75 -10.05 -6.82
C SER A 70 4.33 -9.56 -8.13
N PHE A 71 4.98 -8.39 -8.14
CA PHE A 71 5.62 -7.85 -9.33
C PHE A 71 6.85 -8.62 -9.78
N ALA A 72 7.61 -9.22 -8.85
CA ALA A 72 8.69 -10.14 -9.19
C ALA A 72 8.16 -11.38 -9.92
N LEU A 73 7.02 -11.93 -9.49
CA LEU A 73 6.35 -13.02 -10.20
C LEU A 73 5.85 -12.58 -11.58
N PHE A 74 5.23 -11.40 -11.70
CA PHE A 74 4.80 -10.89 -13.00
C PHE A 74 5.97 -10.59 -13.94
N GLY A 75 7.10 -10.13 -13.41
CA GLY A 75 8.34 -9.97 -14.17
C GLY A 75 8.83 -11.29 -14.74
N HIS A 76 8.80 -12.35 -13.94
CA HIS A 76 9.26 -13.67 -14.36
C HIS A 76 8.33 -14.34 -15.40
N PHE A 77 7.01 -14.30 -15.18
CA PHE A 77 6.05 -15.04 -16.02
C PHE A 77 5.49 -14.24 -17.20
N PHE A 78 5.40 -12.91 -17.07
CA PHE A 78 4.70 -12.05 -18.03
C PHE A 78 5.55 -10.87 -18.53
N GLY A 79 6.82 -10.78 -18.13
CA GLY A 79 7.73 -9.72 -18.56
C GLY A 79 7.38 -8.33 -18.02
N ALA A 80 6.79 -8.26 -16.82
CA ALA A 80 6.55 -6.97 -16.16
C ALA A 80 7.89 -6.30 -15.80
N GLU A 81 8.06 -5.04 -16.21
CA GLU A 81 9.26 -4.26 -15.94
C GLU A 81 9.07 -3.32 -14.75
N ILE A 82 10.15 -3.09 -14.00
CA ILE A 82 10.20 -2.07 -12.96
C ILE A 82 10.64 -0.77 -13.62
N ASP A 83 9.67 0.11 -13.88
CA ASP A 83 9.86 1.43 -14.47
C ASP A 83 9.50 2.55 -13.46
N PHE A 84 9.50 3.81 -13.91
CA PHE A 84 9.11 4.94 -13.05
C PHE A 84 7.64 4.88 -12.62
N LEU A 85 6.76 4.30 -13.43
CA LEU A 85 5.36 4.15 -13.06
C LEU A 85 5.21 3.15 -11.92
N PHE A 86 6.00 2.07 -11.89
CA PHE A 86 6.03 1.14 -10.77
C PHE A 86 6.38 1.84 -9.44
N VAL A 87 7.41 2.70 -9.43
CA VAL A 87 7.79 3.47 -8.23
C VAL A 87 6.64 4.38 -7.79
N THR A 88 5.98 5.03 -8.75
CA THR A 88 4.80 5.87 -8.50
C THR A 88 3.68 5.04 -7.88
N ALA A 89 3.35 3.87 -8.45
CA ALA A 89 2.31 2.99 -7.93
C ALA A 89 2.61 2.56 -6.49
N MET A 90 3.87 2.21 -6.21
CA MET A 90 4.27 1.82 -4.86
C MET A 90 4.00 2.93 -3.85
N LEU A 91 4.44 4.15 -4.12
CA LEU A 91 4.21 5.30 -3.23
C LEU A 91 2.72 5.61 -3.04
N THR A 92 1.92 5.47 -4.10
CA THR A 92 0.46 5.61 -4.03
C THR A 92 -0.15 4.58 -3.09
N ILE A 93 0.27 3.32 -3.17
CA ILE A 93 -0.25 2.24 -2.32
C ILE A 93 0.15 2.40 -0.86
N LEU A 94 1.38 2.84 -0.58
CA LEU A 94 1.79 3.15 0.79
C LEU A 94 0.90 4.24 1.40
N SER A 95 0.59 5.28 0.62
CA SER A 95 -0.28 6.38 1.05
C SER A 95 -1.71 5.89 1.32
N PHE A 96 -2.23 5.02 0.45
CA PHE A 96 -3.56 4.44 0.59
C PHE A 96 -3.67 3.52 1.83
N SER A 97 -2.73 2.59 1.99
CA SER A 97 -2.68 1.66 3.13
C SER A 97 -2.61 2.39 4.47
N VAL A 98 -1.77 3.42 4.55
CA VAL A 98 -1.60 4.22 5.77
C VAL A 98 -2.85 5.06 6.04
N HIS A 99 -3.49 5.64 5.02
CA HIS A 99 -4.76 6.35 5.18
C HIS A 99 -5.82 5.46 5.83
N ASP A 100 -6.01 4.25 5.33
CA ASP A 100 -6.99 3.31 5.89
C ASP A 100 -6.62 2.90 7.32
N THR A 101 -5.33 2.70 7.62
CA THR A 101 -4.84 2.40 8.99
C THR A 101 -5.18 3.53 9.96
N ILE A 102 -4.98 4.79 9.55
CA ILE A 102 -5.27 5.98 10.38
C ILE A 102 -6.76 6.08 10.70
N VAL A 103 -7.63 5.80 9.72
CA VAL A 103 -9.09 5.85 9.93
C VAL A 103 -9.53 4.83 10.99
N VAL A 104 -8.97 3.61 10.95
CA VAL A 104 -9.24 2.58 11.97
C VAL A 104 -8.71 3.04 13.34
N TYR A 105 -7.48 3.56 13.40
CA TYR A 105 -6.88 4.04 14.65
C TYR A 105 -7.63 5.21 15.28
N ASP A 106 -8.09 6.16 14.47
CA ASP A 106 -8.93 7.25 14.94
C ASP A 106 -10.23 6.71 15.52
N ARG A 107 -10.82 5.69 14.90
CA ARG A 107 -12.02 5.06 15.43
C ARG A 107 -11.77 4.29 16.73
N ILE A 108 -10.65 3.61 16.88
CA ILE A 108 -10.24 2.97 18.15
C ILE A 108 -10.14 4.03 19.26
N ARG A 109 -9.50 5.16 18.95
CA ARG A 109 -9.33 6.27 19.91
C ARG A 109 -10.66 6.91 20.29
N GLU A 110 -11.56 7.10 19.32
CA GLU A 110 -12.90 7.63 19.56
C GLU A 110 -13.73 6.69 20.43
N THR A 111 -13.73 5.40 20.11
CA THR A 111 -14.40 4.35 20.88
C THR A 111 -13.91 4.31 22.33
N ARG A 112 -12.60 4.45 22.54
CA ARG A 112 -12.00 4.53 23.88
C ARG A 112 -12.51 5.70 24.71
N LYS A 113 -12.81 6.84 24.09
CA LYS A 113 -13.35 8.01 24.79
C LYS A 113 -14.84 7.88 25.11
N LYS A 114 -15.62 7.19 24.27
CA LYS A 114 -17.08 7.11 24.38
C LYS A 114 -17.58 5.96 25.25
N VAL A 115 -17.01 4.76 25.07
CA VAL A 115 -17.52 3.52 25.67
C VAL A 115 -16.57 2.98 26.76
N GLY A 116 -15.26 3.17 26.58
CA GLY A 116 -14.26 2.50 27.41
C GLY A 116 -14.20 0.99 27.10
N GLY A 117 -13.59 0.20 27.99
CA GLY A 117 -13.44 -1.25 27.81
C GLY A 117 -12.01 -1.71 27.49
N SER A 118 -11.87 -3.00 27.18
CA SER A 118 -10.57 -3.58 26.82
C SER A 118 -10.11 -3.13 25.44
N MET A 119 -8.79 -3.08 25.21
CA MET A 119 -8.24 -2.69 23.90
C MET A 119 -8.77 -3.57 22.76
N THR A 120 -8.98 -4.86 23.04
CA THR A 120 -9.51 -5.84 22.10
C THR A 120 -10.96 -5.56 21.71
N GLU A 121 -11.84 -5.26 22.66
CA GLU A 121 -13.24 -4.92 22.38
C GLU A 121 -13.35 -3.62 21.58
N MET A 122 -12.57 -2.61 21.96
CA MET A 122 -12.55 -1.32 21.27
C MET A 122 -12.02 -1.46 19.85
N ALA A 123 -10.98 -2.27 19.66
CA ALA A 123 -10.41 -2.59 18.35
C ALA A 123 -11.43 -3.33 17.46
N ASN A 124 -12.08 -4.36 17.97
CA ASN A 124 -13.07 -5.12 17.22
C ASN A 124 -14.24 -4.23 16.76
N MET A 125 -14.77 -3.40 17.67
CA MET A 125 -15.85 -2.49 17.32
C MET A 125 -15.43 -1.42 16.30
N ALA A 126 -14.21 -0.88 16.44
CA ALA A 126 -13.68 0.10 15.49
C ALA A 126 -13.49 -0.50 14.10
N VAL A 127 -12.98 -1.72 14.00
CA VAL A 127 -12.83 -2.44 12.73
C VAL A 127 -14.19 -2.66 12.09
N SER A 128 -15.19 -3.18 12.81
CA SER A 128 -16.53 -3.39 12.25
C SER A 128 -17.18 -2.10 11.73
N GLN A 129 -16.98 -0.98 12.43
CA GLN A 129 -17.57 0.30 12.06
C GLN A 129 -16.88 0.97 10.86
N THR A 130 -15.60 0.71 10.66
CA THR A 130 -14.80 1.30 9.56
C THR A 130 -14.76 0.42 8.31
N MET A 131 -15.04 -0.88 8.45
CA MET A 131 -14.99 -1.88 7.37
C MET A 131 -15.82 -1.47 6.15
N VAL A 132 -17.09 -1.06 6.34
CA VAL A 132 -17.97 -0.71 5.22
C VAL A 132 -17.42 0.47 4.41
N ARG A 133 -16.87 1.48 5.10
CA ARG A 133 -16.24 2.64 4.45
C ARG A 133 -15.00 2.22 3.65
N SER A 134 -14.10 1.46 4.28
CA SER A 134 -12.84 1.01 3.65
C SER A 134 -13.12 0.13 2.43
N LEU A 135 -14.06 -0.81 2.55
CA LEU A 135 -14.47 -1.67 1.44
C LEU A 135 -15.08 -0.84 0.29
N ASN A 136 -15.99 0.09 0.57
CA ASN A 136 -16.60 0.92 -0.47
C ASN A 136 -15.56 1.79 -1.21
N ASN A 137 -14.62 2.37 -0.47
CA ASN A 137 -13.52 3.14 -1.06
C ASN A 137 -12.65 2.26 -1.97
N SER A 138 -12.28 1.08 -1.46
CA SER A 138 -11.43 0.12 -2.17
C SER A 138 -12.12 -0.44 -3.41
N PHE A 139 -13.41 -0.79 -3.34
CA PHE A 139 -14.16 -1.27 -4.49
C PHE A 139 -14.29 -0.23 -5.60
N THR A 140 -14.48 1.04 -5.23
CA THR A 140 -14.53 2.13 -6.21
C THR A 140 -13.20 2.26 -6.96
N ILE A 141 -12.08 2.16 -6.24
CA ILE A 141 -10.73 2.19 -6.83
C ILE A 141 -10.50 0.93 -7.68
N ILE A 142 -10.82 -0.26 -7.18
CA ILE A 142 -10.67 -1.51 -7.91
C ILE A 142 -11.46 -1.47 -9.22
N PHE A 143 -12.71 -0.99 -9.19
CA PHE A 143 -13.53 -0.87 -10.38
C PHE A 143 -12.88 0.03 -11.43
N MET A 144 -12.39 1.21 -11.01
CA MET A 144 -11.65 2.12 -11.87
C MET A 144 -10.37 1.48 -12.44
N LEU A 145 -9.59 0.77 -11.61
CA LEU A 145 -8.35 0.12 -12.04
C LEU A 145 -8.60 -1.05 -13.00
N VAL A 146 -9.66 -1.84 -12.78
CA VAL A 146 -10.07 -2.90 -13.70
C VAL A 146 -10.46 -2.31 -15.05
N ALA A 147 -11.24 -1.23 -15.07
CA ALA A 147 -11.55 -0.52 -16.31
C ALA A 147 -10.27 -0.02 -17.01
N LEU A 148 -9.31 0.51 -16.26
CA LEU A 148 -8.02 0.96 -16.80
C LEU A 148 -7.16 -0.18 -17.34
N ILE A 149 -7.21 -1.37 -16.74
CA ILE A 149 -6.48 -2.55 -17.22
C ILE A 149 -7.09 -3.11 -18.51
N LEU A 150 -8.43 -3.07 -18.63
CA LEU A 150 -9.15 -3.62 -19.78
C LEU A 150 -9.20 -2.66 -20.97
N LEU A 151 -9.43 -1.37 -20.71
CA LEU A 151 -9.66 -0.34 -21.72
C LEU A 151 -8.45 0.58 -21.92
N GLY A 152 -7.45 0.53 -21.04
CA GLY A 152 -6.25 1.33 -21.14
C GLY A 152 -5.25 0.79 -22.17
N GLY A 153 -4.23 1.60 -22.45
CA GLY A 153 -3.13 1.22 -23.33
C GLY A 153 -2.10 0.30 -22.63
N THR A 154 -1.28 -0.38 -23.44
CA THR A 154 -0.22 -1.27 -22.96
C THR A 154 0.79 -0.56 -22.06
N SER A 155 1.07 0.73 -22.30
CA SER A 155 2.04 1.53 -21.53
C SER A 155 1.69 1.71 -20.05
N ILE A 156 0.40 1.67 -19.68
CA ILE A 156 -0.06 1.89 -18.29
C ILE A 156 -0.61 0.63 -17.65
N LYS A 157 -0.64 -0.48 -18.38
CA LYS A 157 -1.26 -1.73 -17.91
C LYS A 157 -0.56 -2.26 -16.66
N TRP A 158 0.76 -2.32 -16.67
CA TRP A 158 1.55 -2.80 -15.53
C TRP A 158 1.44 -1.87 -14.32
N PHE A 159 1.40 -0.55 -14.55
CA PHE A 159 1.11 0.43 -13.52
C PHE A 159 -0.26 0.19 -12.85
N ALA A 160 -1.30 0.01 -13.65
CA ALA A 160 -2.65 -0.24 -13.15
C ALA A 160 -2.75 -1.58 -12.41
N ILE A 161 -2.05 -2.62 -12.87
CA ILE A 161 -1.93 -3.91 -12.18
C ILE A 161 -1.22 -3.75 -10.83
N ALA A 162 -0.14 -2.96 -10.77
CA ALA A 162 0.57 -2.68 -9.52
C ALA A 162 -0.34 -2.01 -8.50
N LEU A 163 -1.09 -0.98 -8.93
CA LEU A 163 -2.10 -0.34 -8.09
C LEU A 163 -3.20 -1.32 -7.67
N LEU A 164 -3.67 -2.19 -8.56
CA LEU A 164 -4.75 -3.12 -8.24
C LEU A 164 -4.33 -4.11 -7.14
N VAL A 165 -3.16 -4.73 -7.29
CA VAL A 165 -2.60 -5.65 -6.29
C VAL A 165 -2.39 -4.94 -4.95
N GLY A 166 -1.81 -3.74 -5.00
CA GLY A 166 -1.55 -2.98 -3.79
C GLY A 166 -2.83 -2.51 -3.08
N THR A 167 -3.86 -2.10 -3.82
CA THR A 167 -5.15 -1.72 -3.24
C THR A 167 -5.77 -2.93 -2.53
N ILE A 168 -5.83 -4.09 -3.19
CA ILE A 168 -6.38 -5.31 -2.60
C ILE A 168 -5.63 -5.70 -1.32
N SER A 169 -4.28 -5.69 -1.34
CA SER A 169 -3.46 -5.98 -0.16
C SER A 169 -3.71 -4.96 0.97
N GLY A 170 -3.70 -3.67 0.65
CA GLY A 170 -3.85 -2.60 1.64
C GLY A 170 -5.22 -2.58 2.33
N THR A 171 -6.29 -2.86 1.59
CA THR A 171 -7.66 -2.96 2.13
C THR A 171 -7.76 -4.05 3.20
N TYR A 172 -7.05 -5.18 3.01
CA TYR A 172 -7.00 -6.25 3.99
C TYR A 172 -6.04 -5.95 5.15
N SER A 173 -4.87 -5.38 4.85
CA SER A 173 -3.78 -5.19 5.82
C SER A 173 -4.12 -4.24 6.97
N SER A 174 -4.84 -3.15 6.69
CA SER A 174 -5.21 -2.17 7.72
C SER A 174 -5.99 -2.80 8.91
N PRO A 175 -7.14 -3.48 8.72
CA PRO A 175 -7.88 -4.10 9.81
C PRO A 175 -7.27 -5.41 10.33
N PHE A 176 -6.58 -6.20 9.49
CA PHE A 176 -6.17 -7.57 9.85
C PHE A 176 -4.67 -7.74 10.15
N VAL A 177 -3.83 -6.74 9.89
CA VAL A 177 -2.40 -6.75 10.24
C VAL A 177 -2.09 -5.67 11.25
N ALA A 178 -2.48 -4.41 11.00
CA ALA A 178 -2.13 -3.30 11.91
C ALA A 178 -2.80 -3.42 13.28
N VAL A 179 -4.10 -3.76 13.31
CA VAL A 179 -4.88 -3.84 14.56
C VAL A 179 -4.44 -5.01 15.45
N PRO A 180 -4.24 -6.25 14.96
CA PRO A 180 -3.75 -7.33 15.81
C PRO A 180 -2.35 -7.09 16.38
N ILE A 181 -1.45 -6.44 15.62
CA ILE A 181 -0.12 -6.04 16.12
C ILE A 181 -0.27 -5.07 17.29
N LEU A 182 -1.13 -4.05 17.13
CA LEU A 182 -1.39 -3.06 18.18
C LEU A 182 -1.99 -3.69 19.45
N VAL A 183 -2.98 -4.58 19.28
CA VAL A 183 -3.65 -5.28 20.40
C VAL A 183 -2.66 -6.21 21.11
N SER A 184 -1.89 -7.00 20.36
CA SER A 184 -0.90 -7.92 20.92
C SER A 184 0.17 -7.19 21.74
N TRP A 185 0.62 -6.03 21.24
CA TRP A 185 1.58 -5.18 21.97
C TRP A 185 0.98 -4.60 23.26
N ASP A 186 -0.30 -4.21 23.27
CA ASP A 186 -0.97 -3.73 24.49
C ASP A 186 -1.11 -4.84 25.54
N VAL A 187 -1.52 -6.04 25.12
CA VAL A 187 -1.65 -7.22 25.99
C VAL A 187 -0.31 -7.61 26.61
N LEU A 188 0.76 -7.65 25.80
CA LEU A 188 2.11 -8.01 26.26
C LEU A 188 2.61 -7.03 27.33
N GLN A 189 2.43 -5.73 27.12
CA GLN A 189 2.83 -4.73 28.11
C GLN A 189 2.03 -4.81 29.42
N ARG A 190 0.73 -5.11 29.36
CA ARG A 190 -0.07 -5.33 30.58
C ARG A 190 0.42 -6.55 31.37
N LYS A 191 0.89 -7.59 30.69
CA LYS A 191 1.44 -8.80 31.32
C LYS A 191 2.78 -8.53 32.01
N ILE A 192 3.67 -7.78 31.34
CA ILE A 192 4.98 -7.39 31.90
C ILE A 192 4.82 -6.47 33.11
N LYS A 193 3.86 -5.52 33.10
CA LYS A 193 3.63 -4.59 34.22
C LYS A 193 2.90 -5.22 35.42
N ARG A 194 2.36 -6.44 35.26
CA ARG A 194 1.71 -7.22 36.34
C ARG A 194 2.63 -8.26 36.96
N SER A 195 3.81 -8.50 36.39
CA SER A 195 4.90 -9.30 36.96
C SER A 195 5.91 -8.40 37.64
#